data_AF-A0A1Y2JZX9-F1
#
_entry.id   AF-A0A1Y2JZX9-F1
#
_cell.length_a   1.000
_cell.length_b   1.000
_cell.length_c   1.000
_cell.angle_alpha   90.00
_cell.angle_beta   90.00
_cell.angle_gamma   90.00
#
_symmetry.space_group_name_H-M   'P 1'
#
loop_
_entity.id
_entity.type
_entity.pdbx_description
1 polymer ?
#
loop_
_entity_poly.entity_id
_entity_poly.type
_entity_poly.pdbx_seq_one_letter_code
_entity_poly.pdbx_strand_id
1 'polypeptide(L)'
;MNDAFDDNTRRSHFRLEDNLDIQVRKRVSSEKRRMAIRASRVDAGAGIWQATQLADLSGGGCSFQLPAQALREGDEVDIKVYFPEEKREDPITYHAQIVRCVNDENIFQISCRFMELRDTDQEWIQQYIVLRQREQLKERADRVWNDEQEILEEIAELDQEEALFLQDAASAADSIPNTAAIVEEIVKQKPKKRFRFGDPLPTAAAEPEIHAPSEEDRHEDAGGGEQRRHIRFDGTMPFKWKLISASAFDKAIKAIEQHQQPLPVFDNQYAVFDTERLDASLDILDRTNPMVADVADAFWVRVDSLCAQVADHKKVNLFVPLRQQLDECVHRFANLDWISMMQADVLSRSHQILEDLVASNSVAPQTARRRQREELKRIRNDLRTLKRMDPTGRDGLEKLVETLAAVADKFRTVGPETIFGHRPLDVNLSAGGVAFRELARQTSGSTLGKQVKPIPVSKEDKVAVHIGLPAAPWRWITAFGHVVAVKSLAKRVLGQAESPDGVNVLPPRRIAIEFLGVLEEDQTAINRYLQDQQLEKRRRARWQ
;
A
#
# COMPACT_ATOMS: atom_id res chain seq x y z
N MET A 1 6.74 27.27 -31.01
CA MET A 1 6.91 28.08 -29.78
C MET A 1 5.67 27.96 -28.87
N ASN A 2 5.08 26.76 -28.74
CA ASN A 2 3.84 26.50 -27.97
C ASN A 2 3.97 25.33 -26.96
N ASP A 3 5.16 24.77 -26.74
CA ASP A 3 5.35 23.58 -25.88
C ASP A 3 5.46 23.90 -24.37
N ALA A 4 5.28 25.16 -23.96
CA ALA A 4 5.34 25.55 -22.55
C ALA A 4 4.01 25.35 -21.80
N PHE A 5 2.92 25.01 -22.48
CA PHE A 5 1.58 24.94 -21.88
C PHE A 5 1.29 23.61 -21.16
N ASP A 6 1.90 22.49 -21.58
CA ASP A 6 1.62 21.16 -21.03
C ASP A 6 2.48 20.77 -19.81
N ASP A 7 3.54 21.53 -19.52
CA ASP A 7 4.41 21.29 -18.35
C ASP A 7 3.78 21.84 -17.04
N ASN A 8 2.81 22.76 -17.14
CA ASN A 8 2.10 23.31 -15.97
C ASN A 8 1.10 22.32 -15.35
N THR A 9 0.48 21.48 -16.18
CA THR A 9 -0.48 20.46 -15.73
C THR A 9 0.21 19.35 -14.94
N ARG A 10 1.45 18.97 -15.30
CA ARG A 10 2.24 17.97 -14.55
C ARG A 10 2.78 18.49 -13.20
N ARG A 11 2.99 19.81 -13.06
CA ARG A 11 3.42 20.44 -11.80
C ARG A 11 2.28 20.74 -10.83
N SER A 12 1.03 20.57 -11.24
CA SER A 12 -0.16 20.77 -10.39
C SER A 12 -0.20 19.84 -9.16
N HIS A 13 0.45 18.67 -9.23
CA HIS A 13 0.41 17.67 -8.16
C HIS A 13 1.17 18.04 -6.87
N PHE A 14 1.93 19.14 -6.86
CA PHE A 14 2.66 19.62 -5.68
C PHE A 14 2.28 21.04 -5.27
N ARG A 15 1.07 21.49 -5.66
CA ARG A 15 0.52 22.76 -5.20
C ARG A 15 -0.50 22.51 -4.10
N LEU A 16 -0.38 23.27 -3.02
CA LEU A 16 -1.36 23.33 -1.95
C LEU A 16 -2.26 24.55 -2.21
N GLU A 17 -3.55 24.31 -2.39
CA GLU A 17 -4.58 25.35 -2.34
C GLU A 17 -5.00 25.50 -0.87
N ASP A 18 -4.63 26.62 -0.25
CA ASP A 18 -4.98 26.92 1.14
C ASP A 18 -5.06 28.44 1.33
N ASN A 19 -5.96 28.88 2.20
CA ASN A 19 -6.25 30.29 2.46
C ASN A 19 -5.35 30.83 3.58
N LEU A 20 -4.04 30.77 3.37
CA LEU A 20 -3.07 31.27 4.35
C LEU A 20 -3.01 32.80 4.31
N ASP A 21 -2.97 33.41 5.49
CA ASP A 21 -2.74 34.84 5.60
C ASP A 21 -1.29 35.16 5.24
N ILE A 22 -1.12 36.13 4.34
CA ILE A 22 0.19 36.61 3.90
C ILE A 22 0.27 38.12 3.94
N GLN A 23 1.50 38.63 4.00
CA GLN A 23 1.78 40.03 3.74
C GLN A 23 2.75 40.15 2.57
N VAL A 24 2.45 41.04 1.63
CA VAL A 24 3.25 41.25 0.42
C VAL A 24 3.74 42.69 0.38
N ARG A 25 4.99 42.91 -0.01
CA ARG A 25 5.57 44.24 -0.16
C ARG A 25 6.40 44.32 -1.42
N LYS A 26 6.13 45.31 -2.28
CA LYS A 26 6.95 45.59 -3.46
C LYS A 26 8.36 46.03 -3.03
N ARG A 27 9.37 45.31 -3.51
CA ARG A 27 10.77 45.65 -3.31
C ARG A 27 11.20 46.68 -4.34
N VAL A 28 11.81 47.77 -3.87
CA VAL A 28 12.41 48.77 -4.75
C VAL A 28 13.92 48.53 -4.75
N SER A 29 14.47 48.16 -5.90
CA SER A 29 15.93 48.09 -6.08
C SER A 29 16.58 49.39 -5.62
N SER A 30 17.71 49.28 -4.91
CA SER A 30 18.43 50.43 -4.34
C SER A 30 18.84 51.46 -5.40
N GLU A 31 19.14 51.02 -6.63
CA GLU A 31 19.43 51.89 -7.77
C GLU A 31 18.20 52.66 -8.24
N LYS A 32 17.06 51.97 -8.38
CA LYS A 32 15.77 52.59 -8.74
C LYS A 32 15.31 53.57 -7.64
N ARG A 33 15.57 53.26 -6.36
CA ARG A 33 15.27 54.15 -5.23
C ARG A 33 16.06 55.45 -5.32
N ARG A 34 17.35 55.39 -5.67
CA ARG A 34 18.20 56.59 -5.87
C ARG A 34 17.75 57.43 -7.07
N MET A 35 17.28 56.80 -8.15
CA MET A 35 16.74 57.52 -9.32
C MET A 35 15.34 58.11 -9.07
N ALA A 36 14.46 57.41 -8.37
CA ALA A 36 13.11 57.87 -8.04
C ALA A 36 13.12 59.08 -7.08
N ILE A 37 14.04 59.09 -6.09
CA ILE A 37 14.25 60.25 -5.21
C ILE A 37 14.67 61.49 -6.01
N ARG A 38 15.44 61.32 -7.10
CA ARG A 38 15.81 62.44 -8.00
C ARG A 38 14.68 62.90 -8.92
N ALA A 39 13.69 62.05 -9.18
CA ALA A 39 12.62 62.32 -10.14
C ALA A 39 11.27 62.72 -9.50
N SER A 40 11.18 62.82 -8.17
CA SER A 40 9.96 63.14 -7.42
C SER A 40 8.72 62.31 -7.79
N ARG A 41 8.92 61.11 -8.35
CA ARG A 41 7.87 60.12 -8.63
C ARG A 41 8.11 58.93 -7.72
N VAL A 42 7.49 58.97 -6.55
CA VAL A 42 7.41 57.80 -5.67
C VAL A 42 6.16 57.03 -6.09
N ASP A 43 6.33 55.84 -6.64
CA ASP A 43 5.21 54.93 -6.90
C ASP A 43 4.46 54.70 -5.58
N ALA A 44 3.21 55.14 -5.52
CA ALA A 44 2.35 54.97 -4.36
C ALA A 44 2.20 53.47 -4.05
N GLY A 45 2.75 53.01 -2.92
CA GLY A 45 2.70 51.61 -2.48
C GLY A 45 4.06 50.91 -2.38
N ALA A 46 5.15 51.53 -2.84
CA ALA A 46 6.49 50.99 -2.65
C ALA A 46 6.88 50.91 -1.17
N GLY A 47 7.16 49.70 -0.66
CA GLY A 47 7.67 49.49 0.70
C GLY A 47 6.62 49.34 1.81
N ILE A 48 5.32 49.36 1.49
CA ILE A 48 4.24 49.10 2.45
C ILE A 48 3.87 47.61 2.38
N TRP A 49 3.71 46.97 3.54
CA TRP A 49 3.18 45.61 3.63
C TRP A 49 1.67 45.63 3.43
N GLN A 50 1.18 44.88 2.45
CA GLN A 50 -0.23 44.70 2.15
C GLN A 50 -0.64 43.29 2.60
N ALA A 51 -1.63 43.21 3.49
CA ALA A 51 -2.19 41.93 3.90
C ALA A 51 -3.07 41.37 2.78
N THR A 52 -2.94 40.09 2.50
CA THR A 52 -3.78 39.37 1.54
C THR A 52 -3.79 37.87 1.85
N GLN A 53 -4.50 37.08 1.05
CA GLN A 53 -4.57 35.63 1.16
C GLN A 53 -3.78 34.95 0.04
N LEU A 54 -3.09 33.88 0.43
CA LEU A 54 -2.49 32.92 -0.47
C LEU A 54 -3.60 32.18 -1.21
N ALA A 55 -3.41 31.97 -2.51
CA ALA A 55 -4.29 31.15 -3.34
C ALA A 55 -3.67 29.77 -3.57
N ASP A 56 -2.37 29.70 -3.86
CA ASP A 56 -1.63 28.45 -3.91
C ASP A 56 -0.18 28.58 -3.38
N LEU A 57 0.36 27.47 -2.89
CA LEU A 57 1.73 27.33 -2.41
C LEU A 57 2.42 26.11 -3.01
N SER A 58 3.68 26.26 -3.42
CA SER A 58 4.53 25.17 -3.88
C SER A 58 5.94 25.34 -3.32
N GLY A 59 6.78 24.30 -3.46
CA GLY A 59 8.19 24.38 -3.04
C GLY A 59 9.06 25.36 -3.86
N GLY A 60 8.54 25.96 -4.94
CA GLY A 60 9.28 26.88 -5.81
C GLY A 60 8.61 28.24 -6.05
N GLY A 61 7.42 28.46 -5.51
CA GLY A 61 6.65 29.68 -5.74
C GLY A 61 5.28 29.62 -5.08
N CYS A 62 4.56 30.74 -5.13
CA CYS A 62 3.21 30.87 -4.62
C CYS A 62 2.39 31.81 -5.49
N SER A 63 1.07 31.74 -5.39
CA SER A 63 0.16 32.75 -5.92
C SER A 63 -0.75 33.30 -4.85
N PHE A 64 -1.14 34.54 -5.03
CA PHE A 64 -2.04 35.26 -4.13
C PHE A 64 -2.90 36.24 -4.92
N GLN A 65 -3.94 36.74 -4.27
CA GLN A 65 -4.90 37.65 -4.89
C GLN A 65 -4.70 39.08 -4.39
N LEU A 66 -4.94 40.09 -5.22
CA LEU A 66 -5.00 41.49 -4.79
C LEU A 66 -6.17 42.21 -5.48
N PRO A 67 -6.84 43.16 -4.79
CA PRO A 67 -8.02 43.85 -5.32
C PRO A 67 -7.71 44.95 -6.35
N ALA A 68 -6.43 45.33 -6.54
CA ALA A 68 -6.05 46.38 -7.49
C ALA A 68 -4.68 46.10 -8.12
N GLN A 69 -4.47 46.61 -9.34
CA GLN A 69 -3.25 46.42 -10.13
C GLN A 69 -2.06 47.24 -9.60
N ALA A 70 -1.55 46.91 -8.41
CA ALA A 70 -0.37 47.54 -7.83
C ALA A 70 0.96 46.93 -8.32
N LEU A 71 0.90 45.72 -8.87
CA LEU A 71 2.06 44.89 -9.17
C LEU A 71 2.06 44.44 -10.64
N ARG A 72 3.25 44.40 -11.24
CA ARG A 72 3.45 44.01 -12.66
C ARG A 72 4.37 42.81 -12.76
N GLU A 73 4.25 42.07 -13.86
CA GLU A 73 5.19 40.99 -14.19
C GLU A 73 6.63 41.51 -14.22
N GLY A 74 7.54 40.76 -13.62
CA GLY A 74 8.94 41.13 -13.44
C GLY A 74 9.25 41.95 -12.17
N ASP A 75 8.24 42.48 -11.47
CA ASP A 75 8.47 43.15 -10.17
C ASP A 75 9.00 42.15 -9.13
N GLU A 76 9.89 42.63 -8.27
CA GLU A 76 10.38 41.89 -7.10
C GLU A 76 9.55 42.24 -5.87
N VAL A 77 9.21 41.23 -5.08
CA VAL A 77 8.40 41.36 -3.88
C VAL A 77 9.01 40.59 -2.71
N ASP A 78 8.82 41.13 -1.52
CA ASP A 78 9.01 40.39 -0.27
C ASP A 78 7.63 39.87 0.18
N ILE A 79 7.57 38.61 0.58
CA ILE A 79 6.34 37.96 1.03
C ILE A 79 6.59 37.35 2.40
N LYS A 80 5.66 37.57 3.34
CA LYS A 80 5.61 36.94 4.66
C LYS A 80 4.43 36.00 4.71
N VAL A 81 4.65 34.75 5.08
CA VAL A 81 3.59 33.75 5.26
C VAL A 81 3.45 33.39 6.72
N TYR A 82 2.20 33.39 7.18
CA TYR A 82 1.81 32.99 8.52
C TYR A 82 1.18 31.60 8.44
N PHE A 83 1.80 30.62 9.08
CA PHE A 83 1.30 29.25 9.11
C PHE A 83 0.56 28.98 10.42
N PRO A 84 -0.72 28.59 10.41
CA PRO A 84 -1.57 28.56 11.59
C PRO A 84 -1.27 27.40 12.57
N GLU A 85 -0.67 26.31 12.10
CA GLU A 85 -0.67 25.03 12.81
C GLU A 85 0.62 24.71 13.60
N GLU A 86 1.66 25.55 13.54
CA GLU A 86 2.93 25.27 14.24
C GLU A 86 3.43 26.39 15.15
N LYS A 87 4.15 25.99 16.21
CA LYS A 87 4.77 26.81 17.29
C LYS A 87 5.87 27.77 16.81
N ARG A 88 5.79 28.28 15.58
CA ARG A 88 6.72 29.26 15.04
C ARG A 88 6.05 30.63 15.15
N GLU A 89 6.48 31.42 16.13
CA GLU A 89 5.96 32.79 16.33
C GLU A 89 6.34 33.72 15.17
N ASP A 90 7.40 33.39 14.43
CA ASP A 90 7.94 34.22 13.34
C ASP A 90 7.44 33.78 11.95
N PRO A 91 6.90 34.71 11.14
CA PRO A 91 6.51 34.42 9.76
C PRO A 91 7.72 34.11 8.88
N ILE A 92 7.56 33.16 7.94
CA ILE A 92 8.60 32.89 6.94
C ILE A 92 8.58 34.02 5.93
N THR A 93 9.71 34.73 5.80
CA THR A 93 9.87 35.82 4.84
C THR A 93 10.70 35.34 3.66
N TYR A 94 10.19 35.49 2.45
CA TYR A 94 10.92 35.11 1.24
C TYR A 94 10.89 36.19 0.15
N HIS A 95 11.92 36.15 -0.69
CA HIS A 95 12.09 37.04 -1.83
C HIS A 95 11.60 36.34 -3.08
N ALA A 96 10.69 36.99 -3.80
CA ALA A 96 10.08 36.42 -4.99
C ALA A 96 10.01 37.42 -6.15
N GLN A 97 9.97 36.90 -7.36
CA GLN A 97 9.73 37.66 -8.58
C GLN A 97 8.36 37.30 -9.13
N ILE A 98 7.59 38.31 -9.52
CA ILE A 98 6.30 38.12 -10.16
C ILE A 98 6.53 37.59 -11.58
N VAL A 99 6.02 36.39 -11.86
CA VAL A 99 6.16 35.74 -13.16
C VAL A 99 4.93 35.95 -14.02
N ARG A 100 3.75 36.04 -13.39
CA ARG A 100 2.47 36.15 -14.10
C ARG A 100 1.46 36.94 -13.31
N CYS A 101 0.72 37.81 -13.99
CA CYS A 101 -0.47 38.47 -13.45
C CYS A 101 -1.69 38.13 -14.31
N VAL A 102 -2.73 37.54 -13.72
CA VAL A 102 -4.01 37.27 -14.37
C VAL A 102 -5.08 38.13 -13.70
N ASN A 103 -5.87 38.84 -14.49
CA ASN A 103 -7.01 39.61 -13.99
C ASN A 103 -8.29 38.80 -14.22
N ASP A 104 -8.97 38.45 -13.15
CA ASP A 104 -10.23 37.71 -13.18
C ASP A 104 -11.28 38.50 -12.38
N GLU A 105 -12.29 39.05 -13.06
CA GLU A 105 -13.46 39.72 -12.45
C GLU A 105 -13.15 40.74 -11.32
N ASN A 106 -12.10 41.56 -11.48
CA ASN A 106 -11.57 42.56 -10.51
C ASN A 106 -10.66 42.02 -9.41
N ILE A 107 -10.32 40.73 -9.43
CA ILE A 107 -9.33 40.12 -8.56
C ILE A 107 -8.08 39.82 -9.41
N PHE A 108 -6.96 40.41 -9.02
CA PHE A 108 -5.68 40.14 -9.68
C PHE A 108 -5.02 38.94 -9.01
N GLN A 109 -5.02 37.80 -9.69
CA GLN A 109 -4.22 36.65 -9.28
C GLN A 109 -2.79 36.81 -9.76
N ILE A 110 -1.86 36.85 -8.81
CA ILE A 110 -0.44 37.12 -9.03
C ILE A 110 0.32 35.86 -8.69
N SER A 111 1.07 35.32 -9.65
CA SER A 111 1.94 34.17 -9.45
C SER A 111 3.40 34.61 -9.36
N CYS A 112 4.07 34.15 -8.30
CA CYS A 112 5.43 34.51 -7.98
C CYS A 112 6.34 33.27 -7.93
N ARG A 113 7.59 33.43 -8.35
CA ARG A 113 8.66 32.44 -8.21
C ARG A 113 9.61 32.86 -7.10
N PHE A 114 10.00 31.94 -6.23
CA PHE A 114 11.00 32.21 -5.20
C PHE A 114 12.38 32.41 -5.83
N MET A 115 13.05 33.49 -5.45
CA MET A 115 14.39 33.84 -5.94
C MET A 115 15.47 33.36 -4.98
N GLU A 116 15.27 33.60 -3.68
CA GLU A 116 16.19 33.21 -2.61
C GLU A 116 15.38 32.67 -1.44
N LEU A 117 15.48 31.36 -1.22
CA LEU A 117 14.87 30.68 -0.08
C LEU A 117 15.98 29.90 0.63
N ARG A 118 16.03 30.00 1.96
CA ARG A 118 16.97 29.19 2.74
C ARG A 118 16.55 27.72 2.62
N ASP A 119 17.50 26.81 2.48
CA ASP A 119 17.22 25.37 2.38
C ASP A 119 16.32 24.88 3.53
N THR A 120 16.55 25.38 4.75
CA THR A 120 15.73 25.06 5.93
C THR A 120 14.28 25.51 5.80
N ASP A 121 14.03 26.69 5.24
CA ASP A 121 12.66 27.19 5.04
C ASP A 121 12.00 26.50 3.83
N GLN A 122 12.78 26.12 2.82
CA GLN A 122 12.31 25.36 1.66
C GLN A 122 11.87 23.95 2.05
N GLU A 123 12.70 23.21 2.79
CA GLU A 123 12.36 21.89 3.31
C GLU A 123 11.12 21.97 4.19
N TRP A 124 11.01 23.00 5.03
CA TRP A 124 9.86 23.20 5.89
C TRP A 124 8.58 23.45 5.09
N ILE A 125 8.60 24.34 4.10
CA ILE A 125 7.44 24.60 3.22
C ILE A 125 7.01 23.32 2.49
N GLN A 126 7.97 22.52 2.01
CA GLN A 126 7.66 21.24 1.37
C GLN A 126 7.01 20.25 2.34
N GLN A 127 7.50 20.16 3.58
CA GLN A 127 6.90 19.30 4.61
C GLN A 127 5.48 19.76 4.94
N TYR A 128 5.28 21.07 5.12
CA TYR A 128 3.96 21.66 5.37
C TYR A 128 2.97 21.33 4.24
N ILE A 129 3.36 21.54 2.97
CA ILE A 129 2.52 21.20 1.81
C ILE A 129 2.09 19.73 1.84
N VAL A 130 3.04 18.81 2.07
CA VAL A 130 2.75 17.36 2.08
C VAL A 130 1.83 16.98 3.23
N LEU A 131 2.05 17.53 4.43
CA LEU A 131 1.21 17.28 5.60
C LEU A 131 -0.21 17.79 5.35
N ARG A 132 -0.35 19.03 4.88
CA ARG A 132 -1.66 19.64 4.65
C ARG A 132 -2.44 18.96 3.52
N GLN A 133 -1.77 18.58 2.43
CA GLN A 133 -2.40 17.78 1.37
C GLN A 133 -2.90 16.43 1.88
N ARG A 134 -2.16 15.78 2.78
CA ARG A 134 -2.59 14.53 3.41
C ARG A 134 -3.82 14.74 4.30
N GLU A 135 -3.88 15.84 5.03
CA GLU A 135 -5.07 16.20 5.83
C GLU A 135 -6.28 16.49 4.95
N GLN A 136 -6.14 17.29 3.90
CA GLN A 136 -7.23 17.55 2.94
C GLN A 136 -7.74 16.26 2.29
N LEU A 137 -6.85 15.31 1.96
CA LEU A 137 -7.26 13.99 1.44
C LEU A 137 -8.04 13.18 2.48
N LYS A 138 -7.63 13.25 3.75
CA LYS A 138 -8.33 12.59 4.85
C LYS A 138 -9.71 13.21 5.06
N GLU A 139 -9.81 14.54 5.11
CA GLU A 139 -11.09 15.25 5.25
C GLU A 139 -12.04 14.96 4.08
N ARG A 140 -11.53 14.89 2.84
CA ARG A 140 -12.33 14.50 1.68
C ARG A 140 -12.78 13.05 1.77
N ALA A 141 -11.93 12.14 2.22
CA ALA A 141 -12.31 10.74 2.41
C ALA A 141 -13.36 10.58 3.52
N ASP A 142 -13.21 11.29 4.63
CA ASP A 142 -14.16 11.29 5.75
C ASP A 142 -15.51 11.88 5.32
N ARG A 143 -15.52 12.96 4.53
CA ARG A 143 -16.76 13.51 3.94
C ARG A 143 -17.44 12.51 3.01
N VAL A 144 -16.72 11.93 2.05
CA VAL A 144 -17.28 10.93 1.12
C VAL A 144 -17.83 9.73 1.89
N TRP A 145 -17.13 9.29 2.94
CA TRP A 145 -17.60 8.21 3.80
C TRP A 145 -18.91 8.58 4.51
N ASN A 146 -19.01 9.78 5.08
CA ASN A 146 -20.22 10.24 5.75
C ASN A 146 -21.39 10.41 4.76
N ASP A 147 -21.14 11.00 3.59
CA ASP A 147 -22.15 11.13 2.52
C ASP A 147 -22.64 9.74 2.06
N GLU A 148 -21.73 8.76 1.95
CA GLU A 148 -22.10 7.37 1.62
C GLU A 148 -22.94 6.71 2.72
N GLN A 149 -22.65 6.99 4.01
CA GLN A 149 -23.46 6.49 5.13
C GLN A 149 -24.86 7.13 5.13
N GLU A 150 -24.96 8.44 4.91
CA GLU A 150 -26.24 9.16 4.85
C GLU A 150 -27.11 8.61 3.71
N ILE A 151 -26.53 8.35 2.53
CA ILE A 151 -27.24 7.73 1.40
C ILE A 151 -27.71 6.30 1.74
N LEU A 152 -26.90 5.53 2.49
CA LEU A 152 -27.28 4.18 2.90
C LEU A 152 -28.40 4.18 3.94
N GLU A 153 -28.39 5.14 4.86
CA GLU A 153 -29.47 5.36 5.83
C GLU A 153 -30.77 5.76 5.11
N GLU A 154 -30.72 6.70 4.15
CA GLU A 154 -31.87 7.11 3.34
C GLU A 154 -32.47 5.94 2.54
N ILE A 155 -31.62 5.08 1.94
CA ILE A 155 -32.08 3.88 1.24
C ILE A 155 -32.75 2.89 2.22
N ALA A 156 -32.20 2.72 3.43
CA ALA A 156 -32.77 1.81 4.41
C ALA A 156 -34.13 2.31 4.95
N GLU A 157 -34.30 3.62 5.10
CA GLU A 157 -35.58 4.24 5.45
C GLU A 157 -36.62 4.03 4.35
N LEU A 158 -36.25 4.24 3.08
CA LEU A 158 -37.14 3.99 1.93
C LEU A 158 -37.56 2.52 1.82
N ASP A 159 -36.63 1.58 2.05
CA ASP A 159 -36.94 0.13 2.06
C ASP A 159 -37.91 -0.23 3.21
N GLN A 160 -37.82 0.44 4.36
CA GLN A 160 -38.77 0.26 5.48
C GLN A 160 -40.15 0.84 5.17
N GLU A 161 -40.21 2.03 4.56
CA GLU A 161 -41.46 2.63 4.11
C GLU A 161 -42.15 1.77 3.04
N GLU A 162 -41.40 1.23 2.08
CA GLU A 162 -41.93 0.31 1.07
C GLU A 162 -42.47 -0.98 1.71
N ALA A 163 -41.76 -1.53 2.70
CA ALA A 163 -42.21 -2.71 3.45
C ALA A 163 -43.52 -2.45 4.22
N LEU A 164 -43.64 -1.30 4.89
CA LEU A 164 -44.87 -0.88 5.57
C LEU A 164 -46.03 -0.70 4.58
N PHE A 165 -45.77 -0.05 3.44
CA PHE A 165 -46.77 0.13 2.40
C PHE A 165 -47.28 -1.20 1.83
N LEU A 166 -46.37 -2.16 1.60
CA LEU A 166 -46.73 -3.52 1.13
C LEU A 166 -47.52 -4.29 2.19
N GLN A 167 -47.20 -4.12 3.48
CA GLN A 167 -47.94 -4.74 4.58
C GLN A 167 -49.36 -4.19 4.68
N ASP A 168 -49.53 -2.87 4.56
CA ASP A 168 -50.85 -2.22 4.54
C ASP A 168 -51.65 -2.65 3.30
N ALA A 169 -51.02 -2.73 2.13
CA ALA A 169 -51.66 -3.20 0.90
C ALA A 169 -52.10 -4.68 1.00
N ALA A 170 -51.28 -5.54 1.61
CA ALA A 170 -51.64 -6.94 1.88
C ALA A 170 -52.84 -7.04 2.83
N SER A 171 -52.85 -6.23 3.90
CA SER A 171 -53.98 -6.18 4.84
C SER A 171 -55.29 -5.69 4.21
N ALA A 172 -55.20 -4.77 3.24
CA ALA A 172 -56.33 -4.30 2.46
C ALA A 172 -56.82 -5.34 1.43
N ALA A 173 -55.91 -6.16 0.87
CA ALA A 173 -56.26 -7.20 -0.10
C ALA A 173 -57.11 -8.33 0.51
N ASP A 174 -56.98 -8.60 1.82
CA ASP A 174 -57.82 -9.57 2.54
C ASP A 174 -59.31 -9.14 2.64
N SER A 175 -59.64 -7.89 2.28
CA SER A 175 -61.01 -7.35 2.34
C SER A 175 -61.78 -7.34 1.02
N ILE A 176 -61.14 -7.70 -0.10
CA ILE A 176 -61.76 -7.67 -1.45
C ILE A 176 -61.51 -9.00 -2.19
N PRO A 177 -62.55 -9.81 -2.46
CA PRO A 177 -62.41 -11.11 -3.12
C PRO A 177 -62.23 -10.93 -4.64
N ASN A 178 -61.06 -10.43 -5.08
CA ASN A 178 -60.52 -10.54 -6.45
C ASN A 178 -59.16 -9.85 -6.67
N THR A 179 -58.54 -9.24 -5.66
CA THR A 179 -57.28 -8.47 -5.81
C THR A 179 -56.01 -9.32 -5.76
N ALA A 180 -56.05 -10.55 -5.24
CA ALA A 180 -54.88 -11.44 -5.15
C ALA A 180 -54.27 -11.78 -6.52
N ALA A 181 -55.10 -11.89 -7.57
CA ALA A 181 -54.64 -12.18 -8.93
C ALA A 181 -53.91 -10.99 -9.60
N ILE A 182 -54.29 -9.75 -9.25
CA ILE A 182 -53.69 -8.53 -9.84
C ILE A 182 -52.34 -8.23 -9.19
N VAL A 183 -52.19 -8.50 -7.88
CA VAL A 183 -50.93 -8.31 -7.15
C VAL A 183 -49.86 -9.32 -7.61
N GLU A 184 -50.24 -10.58 -7.89
CA GLU A 184 -49.30 -11.57 -8.45
C GLU A 184 -48.76 -11.21 -9.85
N GLU A 185 -49.55 -10.48 -10.65
CA GLU A 185 -49.15 -10.09 -12.01
C GLU A 185 -48.20 -8.88 -12.01
N ILE A 186 -48.37 -7.96 -11.06
CA ILE A 186 -47.49 -6.78 -10.89
C ILE A 186 -46.12 -7.18 -10.31
N VAL A 187 -46.06 -8.17 -9.41
CA VAL A 187 -44.80 -8.66 -8.81
C VAL A 187 -43.92 -9.43 -9.84
N LYS A 188 -44.48 -9.88 -10.96
CA LYS A 188 -43.73 -10.61 -12.01
C LYS A 188 -42.93 -9.72 -12.97
N GLN A 189 -43.13 -8.40 -12.97
CA GLN A 189 -42.34 -7.49 -13.80
C GLN A 189 -41.10 -6.97 -13.04
N LYS A 190 -40.05 -7.80 -12.91
CA LYS A 190 -38.78 -7.35 -12.33
C LYS A 190 -38.04 -6.37 -13.26
N PRO A 191 -37.60 -5.20 -12.78
CA PRO A 191 -36.75 -4.30 -13.57
C PRO A 191 -35.42 -4.99 -13.89
N LYS A 192 -34.89 -4.73 -15.10
CA LYS A 192 -33.56 -5.22 -15.53
C LYS A 192 -32.52 -4.88 -14.47
N LYS A 193 -32.02 -5.89 -13.76
CA LYS A 193 -30.96 -5.76 -12.75
C LYS A 193 -29.78 -4.98 -13.34
N ARG A 194 -29.55 -3.76 -12.85
CA ARG A 194 -28.27 -3.08 -13.00
C ARG A 194 -27.25 -3.86 -12.17
N PHE A 195 -26.17 -4.28 -12.80
CA PHE A 195 -25.09 -5.07 -12.19
C PHE A 195 -24.53 -4.32 -10.96
N ARG A 196 -24.57 -4.92 -9.76
CA ARG A 196 -23.97 -4.38 -8.53
C ARG A 196 -22.74 -5.21 -8.12
N PHE A 197 -21.83 -4.59 -7.37
CA PHE A 197 -20.62 -5.23 -6.85
C PHE A 197 -21.02 -6.38 -5.90
N GLY A 198 -20.66 -7.63 -6.23
CA GLY A 198 -21.03 -8.83 -5.46
C GLY A 198 -21.81 -9.89 -6.24
N ASP A 199 -22.35 -9.56 -7.43
CA ASP A 199 -23.08 -10.53 -8.25
C ASP A 199 -22.13 -11.50 -9.00
N PRO A 200 -22.53 -12.79 -9.16
CA PRO A 200 -21.76 -13.76 -9.93
C PRO A 200 -21.67 -13.36 -11.40
N LEU A 201 -20.53 -13.68 -12.03
CA LEU A 201 -20.32 -13.45 -13.46
C LEU A 201 -21.28 -14.32 -14.28
N PRO A 202 -21.92 -13.79 -15.34
CA PRO A 202 -22.71 -14.61 -16.24
C PRO A 202 -21.78 -15.55 -17.02
N THR A 203 -22.00 -16.86 -16.86
CA THR A 203 -21.43 -17.89 -17.75
C THR A 203 -22.13 -17.83 -19.09
N ALA A 204 -21.36 -17.95 -20.18
CA ALA A 204 -21.91 -18.17 -21.51
C ALA A 204 -22.71 -19.48 -21.48
N ALA A 205 -23.96 -19.43 -21.93
CA ALA A 205 -24.85 -20.58 -22.00
C ALA A 205 -24.19 -21.69 -22.82
N ALA A 206 -23.98 -22.85 -22.19
CA ALA A 206 -23.72 -24.09 -22.91
C ALA A 206 -25.05 -24.57 -23.51
N GLU A 207 -25.01 -24.97 -24.77
CA GLU A 207 -26.16 -25.54 -25.49
C GLU A 207 -26.61 -26.85 -24.81
N PRO A 208 -27.92 -27.10 -24.65
CA PRO A 208 -28.39 -28.32 -24.02
C PRO A 208 -28.42 -29.46 -25.06
N GLU A 209 -27.60 -30.49 -24.86
CA GLU A 209 -27.79 -31.78 -25.52
C GLU A 209 -29.00 -32.51 -24.93
N ILE A 210 -29.86 -32.96 -25.83
CA ILE A 210 -31.13 -33.63 -25.55
C ILE A 210 -30.86 -35.11 -25.31
N HIS A 211 -30.94 -35.56 -24.06
CA HIS A 211 -31.28 -36.95 -23.75
C HIS A 211 -32.17 -36.98 -22.50
N ALA A 212 -33.42 -37.41 -22.69
CA ALA A 212 -34.40 -37.59 -21.64
C ALA A 212 -34.27 -38.98 -21.00
N PRO A 213 -34.20 -39.10 -19.66
CA PRO A 213 -34.64 -40.27 -18.94
C PRO A 213 -36.01 -40.04 -18.28
N SER A 214 -36.66 -41.17 -18.00
CA SER A 214 -38.05 -41.38 -17.62
C SER A 214 -38.53 -40.69 -16.34
N GLU A 215 -39.82 -40.34 -16.34
CA GLU A 215 -40.58 -39.77 -15.23
C GLU A 215 -40.90 -40.83 -14.17
N GLU A 216 -40.01 -41.04 -13.20
CA GLU A 216 -40.33 -41.70 -11.93
C GLU A 216 -39.20 -41.41 -10.94
N ASP A 217 -39.10 -40.14 -10.53
CA ASP A 217 -38.43 -39.63 -9.31
C ASP A 217 -38.44 -38.09 -9.39
N ARG A 218 -39.57 -37.48 -9.04
CA ARG A 218 -39.71 -36.02 -8.90
C ARG A 218 -40.10 -35.67 -7.47
N HIS A 219 -39.19 -35.90 -6.53
CA HIS A 219 -39.12 -35.11 -5.30
C HIS A 219 -37.65 -35.01 -4.88
N GLU A 220 -37.20 -33.77 -4.68
CA GLU A 220 -35.91 -33.40 -4.08
C GLU A 220 -34.65 -33.72 -4.91
N ASP A 221 -34.39 -32.87 -5.91
CA ASP A 221 -33.07 -32.23 -6.09
C ASP A 221 -33.10 -31.33 -7.34
N ALA A 222 -33.53 -30.09 -7.14
CA ALA A 222 -33.29 -29.04 -8.11
C ALA A 222 -31.79 -28.72 -8.11
N GLY A 223 -31.06 -29.41 -9.00
CA GLY A 223 -29.67 -29.15 -9.35
C GLY A 223 -29.46 -27.68 -9.70
N GLY A 224 -28.90 -26.94 -8.75
CA GLY A 224 -28.65 -25.52 -8.85
C GLY A 224 -27.60 -25.07 -7.83
N GLY A 225 -26.32 -25.25 -8.17
CA GLY A 225 -25.26 -24.40 -7.63
C GLY A 225 -24.50 -24.88 -6.41
N GLU A 226 -24.16 -26.17 -6.33
CA GLU A 226 -23.10 -26.67 -5.42
C GLU A 226 -21.67 -26.31 -5.87
N GLN A 227 -21.49 -25.29 -6.72
CA GLN A 227 -20.25 -24.53 -6.72
C GLN A 227 -20.22 -23.72 -5.43
N ARG A 228 -19.88 -24.42 -4.35
CA ARG A 228 -19.54 -23.91 -3.02
C ARG A 228 -18.96 -22.52 -3.18
N ARG A 229 -19.64 -21.53 -2.60
CA ARG A 229 -19.20 -20.14 -2.46
C ARG A 229 -17.76 -20.16 -1.95
N HIS A 230 -16.78 -20.17 -2.84
CA HIS A 230 -15.39 -20.17 -2.43
C HIS A 230 -15.22 -18.94 -1.56
N ILE A 231 -14.76 -19.16 -0.34
CA ILE A 231 -14.51 -18.09 0.61
C ILE A 231 -13.51 -17.15 -0.04
N ARG A 232 -13.86 -15.88 -0.13
CA ARG A 232 -12.98 -14.84 -0.69
C ARG A 232 -12.53 -13.91 0.40
N PHE A 233 -11.27 -13.52 0.33
CA PHE A 233 -10.69 -12.51 1.18
C PHE A 233 -10.10 -11.41 0.33
N ASP A 234 -10.65 -10.20 0.46
CA ASP A 234 -10.03 -8.97 -0.01
C ASP A 234 -9.10 -8.47 1.08
N GLY A 235 -7.82 -8.34 0.76
CA GLY A 235 -6.84 -7.76 1.65
C GLY A 235 -5.54 -7.44 0.95
N THR A 236 -4.65 -6.83 1.71
CA THR A 236 -3.40 -6.30 1.20
C THR A 236 -2.27 -7.26 1.60
N MET A 237 -1.73 -8.00 0.63
CA MET A 237 -0.72 -9.04 0.90
C MET A 237 0.50 -8.94 -0.05
N PRO A 238 1.70 -9.40 0.40
CA PRO A 238 2.84 -9.61 -0.46
C PRO A 238 2.50 -10.55 -1.61
N PHE A 239 2.70 -10.06 -2.83
CA PHE A 239 2.27 -10.76 -4.04
C PHE A 239 3.30 -10.59 -5.15
N LYS A 240 3.59 -11.69 -5.86
CA LYS A 240 4.48 -11.76 -7.02
C LYS A 240 3.81 -12.66 -8.05
N TRP A 241 3.99 -12.36 -9.32
CA TRP A 241 3.59 -13.26 -10.39
C TRP A 241 4.53 -13.10 -11.59
N LYS A 242 4.63 -14.14 -12.41
CA LYS A 242 5.48 -14.17 -13.59
C LYS A 242 4.79 -14.99 -14.68
N LEU A 243 4.84 -14.47 -15.91
CA LEU A 243 4.45 -15.23 -17.10
C LEU A 243 5.49 -16.32 -17.35
N ILE A 244 5.03 -17.54 -17.58
CA ILE A 244 5.90 -18.70 -17.84
C ILE A 244 5.52 -19.36 -19.16
N SER A 245 6.50 -20.02 -19.78
CA SER A 245 6.24 -20.77 -21.00
C SER A 245 5.34 -21.98 -20.70
N ALA A 246 4.52 -22.38 -21.67
CA ALA A 246 3.66 -23.56 -21.54
C ALA A 246 4.48 -24.80 -21.14
N SER A 247 5.66 -25.00 -21.75
CA SER A 247 6.55 -26.11 -21.40
C SER A 247 7.05 -26.09 -19.93
N ALA A 248 7.28 -24.91 -19.36
CA ALA A 248 7.70 -24.78 -17.97
C ALA A 248 6.51 -24.99 -17.02
N PHE A 249 5.34 -24.50 -17.41
CA PHE A 249 4.08 -24.74 -16.71
C PHE A 249 3.77 -26.24 -16.62
N ASP A 250 3.78 -26.97 -17.74
CA ASP A 250 3.47 -28.40 -17.77
C ASP A 250 4.46 -29.22 -16.94
N LYS A 251 5.75 -28.84 -16.95
CA LYS A 251 6.77 -29.45 -16.08
C LYS A 251 6.49 -29.18 -14.60
N ALA A 252 6.07 -27.97 -14.25
CA ALA A 252 5.78 -27.61 -12.87
C ALA A 252 4.54 -28.33 -12.34
N ILE A 253 3.47 -28.42 -13.13
CA ILE A 253 2.27 -29.18 -12.77
C ILE A 253 2.61 -30.66 -12.54
N LYS A 254 3.34 -31.28 -13.48
CA LYS A 254 3.79 -32.68 -13.32
C LYS A 254 4.67 -32.88 -12.09
N ALA A 255 5.57 -31.94 -11.80
CA ALA A 255 6.43 -32.02 -10.61
C ALA A 255 5.62 -31.93 -9.31
N ILE A 256 4.60 -31.07 -9.26
CA ILE A 256 3.69 -30.96 -8.10
C ILE A 256 2.91 -32.27 -7.93
N GLU A 257 2.36 -32.83 -9.02
CA GLU A 257 1.61 -34.09 -9.00
C GLU A 257 2.48 -35.28 -8.57
N GLN A 258 3.74 -35.34 -9.01
CA GLN A 258 4.62 -36.50 -8.80
C GLN A 258 5.46 -36.42 -7.52
N HIS A 259 5.94 -35.24 -7.15
CA HIS A 259 6.95 -35.06 -6.11
C HIS A 259 6.51 -34.17 -4.96
N GLN A 260 5.32 -33.57 -5.03
CA GLN A 260 4.85 -32.57 -4.06
C GLN A 260 5.87 -31.44 -3.83
N GLN A 261 6.65 -31.11 -4.87
CA GLN A 261 7.65 -30.04 -4.83
C GLN A 261 7.48 -29.13 -6.05
N PRO A 262 7.40 -27.80 -5.85
CA PRO A 262 7.28 -26.86 -6.96
C PRO A 262 8.64 -26.71 -7.64
N LEU A 263 8.65 -26.63 -8.97
CA LEU A 263 9.87 -26.22 -9.66
C LEU A 263 10.26 -24.79 -9.26
N PRO A 264 11.56 -24.50 -9.08
CA PRO A 264 12.03 -23.14 -8.83
C PRO A 264 11.80 -22.29 -10.08
N VAL A 265 10.67 -21.59 -10.13
CA VAL A 265 10.26 -20.77 -11.29
C VAL A 265 10.63 -19.29 -11.13
N PHE A 266 10.75 -18.85 -9.88
CA PHE A 266 11.34 -17.57 -9.54
C PHE A 266 12.83 -17.80 -9.33
N ASP A 267 13.66 -17.02 -10.02
CA ASP A 267 15.08 -16.92 -9.71
C ASP A 267 15.18 -16.26 -8.34
N ASN A 268 15.01 -17.06 -7.30
CA ASN A 268 15.40 -16.68 -5.96
C ASN A 268 16.92 -16.48 -6.06
N GLN A 269 17.38 -15.24 -6.30
CA GLN A 269 18.79 -14.86 -6.12
C GLN A 269 19.26 -15.11 -4.68
N TYR A 270 18.32 -15.46 -3.82
CA TYR A 270 18.52 -16.20 -2.60
C TYR A 270 19.28 -17.49 -2.86
N ALA A 271 20.60 -17.45 -2.60
CA ALA A 271 21.37 -18.65 -2.37
C ALA A 271 20.61 -19.52 -1.35
N VAL A 272 20.26 -20.74 -1.77
CA VAL A 272 19.74 -21.79 -0.89
C VAL A 272 20.67 -21.83 0.30
N PHE A 273 20.13 -21.57 1.48
CA PHE A 273 20.91 -21.65 2.70
C PHE A 273 21.05 -23.11 3.04
N ASP A 274 22.28 -23.57 3.23
CA ASP A 274 22.52 -24.92 3.71
C ASP A 274 22.07 -25.00 5.18
N THR A 275 20.91 -25.63 5.42
CA THR A 275 20.35 -25.78 6.76
C THR A 275 20.96 -26.95 7.52
N GLU A 276 21.71 -27.85 6.86
CA GLU A 276 22.21 -29.07 7.52
C GLU A 276 23.06 -28.75 8.76
N ARG A 277 23.90 -27.71 8.66
CA ARG A 277 24.71 -27.25 9.80
C ARG A 277 23.87 -26.67 10.93
N LEU A 278 22.84 -25.91 10.57
CA LEU A 278 21.97 -25.28 11.55
C LEU A 278 21.13 -26.34 12.28
N ASP A 279 20.53 -27.26 11.52
CA ASP A 279 19.71 -28.35 12.05
C ASP A 279 20.53 -29.21 13.01
N ALA A 280 21.76 -29.58 12.63
CA ALA A 280 22.68 -30.28 13.52
C ALA A 280 23.05 -29.48 14.79
N SER A 281 23.16 -28.15 14.68
CA SER A 281 23.47 -27.29 15.82
C SER A 281 22.25 -27.13 16.75
N LEU A 282 21.04 -27.05 16.21
CA LEU A 282 19.79 -27.03 16.96
C LEU A 282 19.55 -28.36 17.68
N ASP A 283 19.83 -29.50 17.05
CA ASP A 283 19.75 -30.83 17.68
C ASP A 283 20.68 -30.97 18.89
N ILE A 284 21.89 -30.39 18.81
CA ILE A 284 22.83 -30.36 19.95
C ILE A 284 22.31 -29.43 21.05
N LEU A 285 21.76 -28.28 20.67
CA LEU A 285 21.19 -27.33 21.62
C LEU A 285 19.96 -27.89 22.32
N ASP A 286 19.08 -28.60 21.62
CA ASP A 286 17.89 -29.19 22.20
C ASP A 286 18.24 -30.17 23.34
N ARG A 287 19.32 -30.94 23.15
CA ARG A 287 19.84 -31.88 24.16
C ARG A 287 20.53 -31.20 25.35
N THR A 288 21.17 -30.05 25.14
CA THR A 288 21.99 -29.38 26.15
C THR A 288 21.25 -28.26 26.88
N ASN A 289 20.45 -27.47 26.16
CA ASN A 289 19.64 -26.38 26.65
C ASN A 289 18.38 -26.19 25.76
N PRO A 290 17.29 -26.95 26.02
CA PRO A 290 16.11 -26.95 25.16
C PRO A 290 15.44 -25.58 25.06
N MET A 291 15.48 -24.78 26.13
CA MET A 291 14.92 -23.41 26.10
C MET A 291 15.64 -22.51 25.08
N VAL A 292 16.97 -22.65 24.94
CA VAL A 292 17.73 -21.89 23.95
C VAL A 292 17.48 -22.41 22.55
N ALA A 293 17.34 -23.73 22.39
CA ALA A 293 17.00 -24.36 21.11
C ALA A 293 15.65 -23.87 20.59
N ASP A 294 14.61 -23.89 21.42
CA ASP A 294 13.26 -23.41 21.07
C ASP A 294 13.26 -21.95 20.62
N VAL A 295 13.96 -21.09 21.36
CA VAL A 295 14.05 -19.66 21.02
C VAL A 295 14.87 -19.45 19.74
N ALA A 296 15.96 -20.20 19.56
CA ALA A 296 16.80 -20.12 18.38
C ALA A 296 16.06 -20.58 17.12
N ASP A 297 15.31 -21.68 17.21
CA ASP A 297 14.49 -22.21 16.11
C ASP A 297 13.38 -21.21 15.75
N ALA A 298 12.63 -20.72 16.74
CA ALA A 298 11.60 -19.70 16.51
C ALA A 298 12.17 -18.44 15.83
N PHE A 299 13.34 -17.97 16.31
CA PHE A 299 14.02 -16.82 15.73
C PHE A 299 14.50 -17.12 14.30
N TRP A 300 15.02 -18.31 14.04
CA TRP A 300 15.47 -18.74 12.71
C TRP A 300 14.32 -18.77 11.72
N VAL A 301 13.25 -19.51 12.06
CA VAL A 301 12.03 -19.62 11.26
C VAL A 301 11.48 -18.23 10.94
N ARG A 302 11.53 -17.31 11.91
CA ARG A 302 11.09 -15.93 11.70
C ARG A 302 11.99 -15.16 10.73
N VAL A 303 13.31 -15.22 10.90
CA VAL A 303 14.28 -14.53 10.04
C VAL A 303 14.27 -15.09 8.62
N ASP A 304 14.17 -16.41 8.46
CA ASP A 304 14.13 -17.05 7.15
C ASP A 304 12.82 -16.73 6.42
N SER A 305 11.71 -16.69 7.13
CA SER A 305 10.44 -16.19 6.58
C SER A 305 10.57 -14.73 6.09
N LEU A 306 11.23 -13.84 6.85
CA LEU A 306 11.46 -12.45 6.42
C LEU A 306 12.43 -12.35 5.24
N CYS A 307 13.40 -13.25 5.17
CA CYS A 307 14.30 -13.40 4.03
C CYS A 307 13.50 -13.70 2.76
N ALA A 308 12.64 -14.71 2.80
CA ALA A 308 11.76 -15.08 1.70
C ALA A 308 10.79 -13.95 1.32
N GLN A 309 10.46 -13.05 2.25
CA GLN A 309 9.52 -11.94 2.01
C GLN A 309 10.05 -10.79 1.16
N VAL A 310 11.35 -10.65 0.97
CA VAL A 310 11.89 -9.54 0.18
C VAL A 310 11.88 -9.86 -1.31
N ALA A 311 11.45 -8.89 -2.11
CA ALA A 311 11.32 -9.07 -3.54
C ALA A 311 12.67 -9.27 -4.25
N ASP A 312 12.71 -10.18 -5.22
CA ASP A 312 13.94 -10.61 -5.92
C ASP A 312 14.60 -9.48 -6.73
N HIS A 313 13.86 -8.40 -7.01
CA HIS A 313 14.37 -7.23 -7.71
C HIS A 313 15.05 -6.21 -6.79
N LYS A 314 15.04 -6.41 -5.46
CA LYS A 314 15.76 -5.56 -4.52
C LYS A 314 17.21 -6.03 -4.46
N LYS A 315 18.13 -5.10 -4.74
CA LYS A 315 19.58 -5.36 -4.78
C LYS A 315 20.15 -5.89 -3.45
N VAL A 316 19.48 -5.66 -2.32
CA VAL A 316 19.97 -6.03 -0.99
C VAL A 316 18.79 -6.47 -0.12
N ASN A 317 18.77 -7.75 0.25
CA ASN A 317 17.91 -8.22 1.32
C ASN A 317 18.56 -7.92 2.68
N LEU A 318 17.84 -7.16 3.51
CA LEU A 318 18.34 -6.71 4.81
C LEU A 318 18.44 -7.81 5.86
N PHE A 319 17.67 -8.88 5.72
CA PHE A 319 17.61 -10.00 6.64
C PHE A 319 18.65 -11.10 6.36
N VAL A 320 19.27 -11.15 5.16
CA VAL A 320 20.34 -12.12 4.87
C VAL A 320 21.51 -12.03 5.85
N PRO A 321 22.07 -10.83 6.14
CA PRO A 321 23.12 -10.72 7.15
C PRO A 321 22.64 -11.17 8.53
N LEU A 322 21.39 -10.86 8.89
CA LEU A 322 20.81 -11.28 10.17
C LEU A 322 20.70 -12.81 10.25
N ARG A 323 20.25 -13.45 9.16
CA ARG A 323 20.18 -14.90 9.01
C ARG A 323 21.54 -15.56 9.18
N GLN A 324 22.56 -15.06 8.50
CA GLN A 324 23.93 -15.56 8.59
C GLN A 324 24.51 -15.43 10.00
N GLN A 325 24.26 -14.29 10.67
CA GLN A 325 24.73 -14.08 12.03
C GLN A 325 23.97 -14.92 13.06
N LEU A 326 22.69 -15.24 12.81
CA LEU A 326 21.92 -16.13 13.66
C LEU A 326 22.45 -17.56 13.56
N ASP A 327 22.66 -18.10 12.36
CA ASP A 327 23.28 -19.42 12.17
C ASP A 327 24.67 -19.49 12.80
N GLU A 328 25.51 -18.46 12.61
CA GLU A 328 26.82 -18.40 13.27
C GLU A 328 26.70 -18.41 14.81
N CYS A 329 25.73 -17.68 15.37
CA CYS A 329 25.45 -17.63 16.80
C CYS A 329 24.96 -18.98 17.35
N VAL A 330 24.03 -19.64 16.65
CA VAL A 330 23.48 -20.95 17.04
C VAL A 330 24.57 -22.02 17.00
N HIS A 331 25.39 -22.02 15.95
CA HIS A 331 26.53 -22.93 15.85
C HIS A 331 27.55 -22.71 16.98
N ARG A 332 27.81 -21.45 17.37
CA ARG A 332 28.69 -21.15 18.51
C ARG A 332 28.10 -21.64 19.82
N PHE A 333 26.81 -21.41 20.06
CA PHE A 333 26.11 -21.91 21.23
C PHE A 333 26.16 -23.44 21.33
N ALA A 334 25.97 -24.17 20.24
CA ALA A 334 26.06 -25.63 20.21
C ALA A 334 27.45 -26.15 20.62
N ASN A 335 28.50 -25.33 20.51
CA ASN A 335 29.87 -25.67 20.88
C ASN A 335 30.30 -25.09 22.24
N LEU A 336 29.41 -24.43 22.98
CA LEU A 336 29.70 -23.95 24.34
C LEU A 336 29.39 -25.05 25.35
N ASP A 337 30.31 -25.26 26.31
CA ASP A 337 30.09 -26.19 27.42
C ASP A 337 28.93 -25.74 28.33
N TRP A 338 28.68 -24.43 28.39
CA TRP A 338 27.62 -23.85 29.21
C TRP A 338 27.07 -22.56 28.59
N ILE A 339 25.74 -22.43 28.58
CA ILE A 339 25.02 -21.22 28.14
C ILE A 339 24.38 -20.58 29.37
N SER A 340 24.76 -19.34 29.66
CA SER A 340 24.20 -18.59 30.79
C SER A 340 22.74 -18.19 30.53
N MET A 341 21.95 -18.03 31.60
CA MET A 341 20.58 -17.50 31.50
C MET A 341 20.53 -16.13 30.82
N MET A 342 21.57 -15.32 31.01
CA MET A 342 21.66 -13.99 30.43
C MET A 342 21.86 -14.03 28.91
N GLN A 343 22.59 -15.02 28.37
CA GLN A 343 22.70 -15.26 26.93
C GLN A 343 21.36 -15.69 26.32
N ALA A 344 20.66 -16.60 26.99
CA ALA A 344 19.33 -17.06 26.56
C ALA A 344 18.30 -15.90 26.54
N ASP A 345 18.32 -15.07 27.58
CA ASP A 345 17.44 -13.91 27.70
C ASP A 345 17.76 -12.82 26.64
N VAL A 346 19.04 -12.60 26.33
CA VAL A 346 19.43 -11.71 25.22
C VAL A 346 18.92 -12.24 23.87
N LEU A 347 19.00 -13.54 23.60
CA LEU A 347 18.48 -14.14 22.37
C LEU A 347 16.95 -13.97 22.28
N SER A 348 16.24 -14.28 23.37
CA SER A 348 14.79 -14.15 23.46
C SER A 348 14.31 -12.70 23.25
N ARG A 349 14.95 -11.73 23.92
CA ARG A 349 14.63 -10.30 23.72
C ARG A 349 14.97 -9.82 22.30
N SER A 350 16.02 -10.36 21.68
CA SER A 350 16.36 -10.06 20.28
C SER A 350 15.28 -10.59 19.31
N HIS A 351 14.77 -11.80 19.54
CA HIS A 351 13.65 -12.35 18.80
C HIS A 351 12.40 -11.47 18.95
N GLN A 352 12.03 -11.08 20.18
CA GLN A 352 10.88 -10.23 20.44
C GLN A 352 10.99 -8.86 19.74
N ILE A 353 12.18 -8.24 19.72
CA ILE A 353 12.39 -6.97 19.02
C ILE A 353 12.10 -7.11 17.52
N LEU A 354 12.50 -8.23 16.91
CA LEU A 354 12.21 -8.49 15.50
C LEU A 354 10.69 -8.68 15.27
N GLU A 355 10.01 -9.41 16.15
CA GLU A 355 8.55 -9.56 16.07
C GLU A 355 7.83 -8.21 16.18
N ASP A 356 8.17 -7.40 17.18
CA ASP A 356 7.61 -6.07 17.40
C ASP A 356 7.88 -5.15 16.20
N LEU A 357 9.08 -5.24 15.62
CA LEU A 357 9.47 -4.46 14.45
C LEU A 357 8.54 -4.76 13.26
N VAL A 358 8.30 -6.04 12.98
CA VAL A 358 7.47 -6.46 11.86
C VAL A 358 5.99 -6.21 12.14
N ALA A 359 5.50 -6.52 13.35
CA ALA A 359 4.10 -6.30 13.73
C ALA A 359 3.68 -4.83 13.62
N SER A 360 4.62 -3.91 13.85
CA SER A 360 4.35 -2.47 13.87
C SER A 360 4.25 -1.80 12.48
N ASN A 361 4.40 -2.56 11.37
CA ASN A 361 4.07 -2.18 9.98
C ASN A 361 4.28 -0.70 9.60
N SER A 362 5.47 -0.12 9.85
CA SER A 362 5.85 1.30 9.68
C SER A 362 5.04 2.36 10.45
N VAL A 363 3.79 2.10 10.83
CA VAL A 363 2.92 3.04 11.55
C VAL A 363 3.06 2.88 13.07
N ALA A 364 4.17 2.29 13.53
CA ALA A 364 4.49 2.20 14.94
C ALA A 364 4.41 3.59 15.59
N PRO A 365 3.57 3.81 16.62
CA PRO A 365 3.53 5.06 17.34
C PRO A 365 4.92 5.36 17.92
N GLN A 366 5.25 6.66 18.07
CA GLN A 366 6.58 7.10 18.51
C GLN A 366 7.01 6.45 19.84
N THR A 367 6.03 6.10 20.69
CA THR A 367 6.20 5.36 21.95
C THR A 367 6.73 3.95 21.74
N ALA A 368 6.19 3.18 20.78
CA ALA A 368 6.67 1.84 20.45
C ALA A 368 8.11 1.87 19.90
N ARG A 369 8.42 2.87 19.05
CA ARG A 369 9.78 3.08 18.52
C ARG A 369 10.78 3.40 19.64
N ARG A 370 10.35 4.22 20.61
CA ARG A 370 11.15 4.55 21.79
C ARG A 370 11.42 3.32 22.65
N ARG A 371 10.39 2.51 22.94
CA ARG A 371 10.50 1.27 23.72
C ARG A 371 11.49 0.29 23.08
N GLN A 372 11.39 0.06 21.76
CA GLN A 372 12.34 -0.81 21.05
C GLN A 372 13.79 -0.30 21.11
N ARG A 373 14.01 1.02 21.02
CA ARG A 373 15.36 1.61 21.14
C ARG A 373 15.91 1.49 22.55
N GLU A 374 15.07 1.65 23.55
CA GLU A 374 15.44 1.46 24.96
C GLU A 374 15.78 -0.01 25.23
N GLU A 375 15.02 -0.95 24.66
CA GLU A 375 15.30 -2.38 24.82
C GLU A 375 16.61 -2.80 24.12
N LEU A 376 16.88 -2.33 22.90
CA LEU A 376 18.19 -2.54 22.25
C LEU A 376 19.34 -1.96 23.08
N LYS A 377 19.14 -0.82 23.76
CA LYS A 377 20.15 -0.25 24.66
C LYS A 377 20.38 -1.13 25.90
N ARG A 378 19.32 -1.73 26.47
CA ARG A 378 19.43 -2.68 27.58
C ARG A 378 20.20 -3.92 27.16
N ILE A 379 19.83 -4.54 26.04
CA ILE A 379 20.54 -5.70 25.49
C ILE A 379 22.03 -5.39 25.26
N ARG A 380 22.37 -4.22 24.71
CA ARG A 380 23.78 -3.81 24.54
C ARG A 380 24.53 -3.66 25.87
N ASN A 381 23.87 -3.18 26.92
CA ASN A 381 24.49 -3.08 28.25
C ASN A 381 24.67 -4.47 28.89
N ASP A 382 23.72 -5.37 28.67
CA ASP A 382 23.80 -6.76 29.09
C ASP A 382 24.97 -7.46 28.40
N LEU A 383 25.11 -7.30 27.08
CA LEU A 383 26.25 -7.81 26.32
C LEU A 383 27.59 -7.27 26.81
N ARG A 384 27.67 -5.99 27.19
CA ARG A 384 28.89 -5.42 27.80
C ARG A 384 29.22 -6.07 29.14
N THR A 385 28.20 -6.48 29.89
CA THR A 385 28.36 -7.16 31.18
C THR A 385 28.81 -8.60 30.97
N LEU A 386 28.19 -9.32 30.03
CA LEU A 386 28.61 -10.65 29.58
C LEU A 386 30.07 -10.65 29.12
N LYS A 387 30.46 -9.68 28.30
CA LYS A 387 31.84 -9.53 27.80
C LYS A 387 32.87 -9.26 28.92
N ARG A 388 32.45 -8.71 30.06
CA ARG A 388 33.32 -8.56 31.24
C ARG A 388 33.46 -9.87 32.01
N MET A 389 32.43 -10.71 32.01
CA MET A 389 32.43 -12.02 32.67
C MET A 389 33.16 -13.08 31.84
N ASP A 390 32.99 -13.05 30.52
CA ASP A 390 33.71 -13.88 29.56
C ASP A 390 34.26 -13.00 28.42
N PRO A 391 35.52 -12.53 28.52
CA PRO A 391 36.13 -11.67 27.51
C PRO A 391 36.40 -12.39 26.19
N THR A 392 36.24 -13.72 26.12
CA THR A 392 36.50 -14.46 24.89
C THR A 392 35.44 -14.19 23.82
N GLY A 393 34.23 -13.71 24.20
CA GLY A 393 33.20 -13.22 23.27
C GLY A 393 32.82 -14.24 22.20
N ARG A 394 32.87 -15.54 22.55
CA ARG A 394 32.79 -16.63 21.58
C ARG A 394 31.37 -16.90 21.09
N ASP A 395 30.36 -16.42 21.78
CA ASP A 395 28.95 -16.72 21.49
C ASP A 395 28.39 -16.08 20.20
N GLY A 396 28.98 -14.97 19.72
CA GLY A 396 28.50 -14.29 18.52
C GLY A 396 27.27 -13.38 18.73
N LEU A 397 26.74 -13.28 19.95
CA LEU A 397 25.56 -12.47 20.25
C LEU A 397 25.77 -10.98 19.95
N GLU A 398 26.97 -10.46 20.18
CA GLU A 398 27.30 -9.04 19.90
C GLU A 398 27.06 -8.69 18.43
N LYS A 399 27.52 -9.55 17.50
CA LYS A 399 27.33 -9.33 16.07
C LYS A 399 25.88 -9.52 15.64
N LEU A 400 25.18 -10.50 16.22
CA LEU A 400 23.76 -10.72 15.96
C LEU A 400 22.92 -9.49 16.34
N VAL A 401 23.15 -8.94 17.54
CA VAL A 401 22.42 -7.76 18.04
C VAL A 401 22.76 -6.50 17.25
N GLU A 402 24.02 -6.28 16.87
CA GLU A 402 24.38 -5.13 16.03
C GLU A 402 23.77 -5.25 14.62
N THR A 403 23.70 -6.45 14.07
CA THR A 403 23.03 -6.70 12.78
C THR A 403 21.53 -6.46 12.89
N LEU A 404 20.88 -6.94 13.97
CA LEU A 404 19.47 -6.68 14.25
C LEU A 404 19.19 -5.18 14.40
N ALA A 405 20.06 -4.44 15.10
CA ALA A 405 19.94 -2.99 15.23
C ALA A 405 20.03 -2.27 13.87
N ALA A 406 20.97 -2.68 13.02
CA ALA A 406 21.11 -2.16 11.66
C ALA A 406 19.87 -2.47 10.79
N VAL A 407 19.32 -3.68 10.92
CA VAL A 407 18.05 -4.07 10.27
C VAL A 407 16.91 -3.18 10.76
N ALA A 408 16.76 -3.00 12.08
CA ALA A 408 15.70 -2.19 12.66
C ALA A 408 15.76 -0.72 12.21
N ASP A 409 16.96 -0.14 12.14
CA ASP A 409 17.13 1.25 11.69
C ASP A 409 16.87 1.41 10.18
N LYS A 410 17.30 0.46 9.36
CA LYS A 410 16.93 0.44 7.93
C LYS A 410 15.43 0.21 7.75
N PHE A 411 14.82 -0.66 8.55
CA PHE A 411 13.38 -0.91 8.53
C PHE A 411 12.55 0.33 8.82
N ARG A 412 13.00 1.15 9.76
CA ARG A 412 12.36 2.42 10.11
C ARG A 412 12.56 3.52 9.06
N THR A 413 13.75 3.61 8.47
CA THR A 413 14.08 4.67 7.51
C THR A 413 13.48 4.41 6.13
N VAL A 414 13.51 3.16 5.68
CA VAL A 414 13.14 2.76 4.32
C VAL A 414 11.66 2.33 4.25
N GLY A 415 11.12 1.84 5.36
CA GLY A 415 9.74 1.32 5.47
C GLY A 415 9.60 -0.11 4.94
N PRO A 416 8.60 -0.86 5.42
CA PRO A 416 8.35 -2.25 5.05
C PRO A 416 8.06 -2.38 3.55
N GLU A 417 7.31 -1.46 2.96
CA GLU A 417 6.97 -1.48 1.53
C GLU A 417 8.21 -1.48 0.65
N THR A 418 9.20 -0.66 1.01
CA THR A 418 10.43 -0.54 0.24
C THR A 418 11.37 -1.72 0.51
N ILE A 419 11.33 -2.33 1.70
CA ILE A 419 12.19 -3.47 2.05
C ILE A 419 11.67 -4.74 1.42
N PHE A 420 10.40 -5.04 1.63
CA PHE A 420 9.81 -6.23 1.05
C PHE A 420 9.64 -6.08 -0.46
N GLY A 421 9.62 -4.87 -1.02
CA GLY A 421 9.63 -4.63 -2.46
C GLY A 421 8.35 -5.09 -3.19
N HIS A 422 7.46 -5.73 -2.47
CA HIS A 422 6.07 -5.88 -2.84
C HIS A 422 5.37 -4.64 -2.31
N ARG A 423 4.89 -3.76 -3.21
CA ARG A 423 3.75 -2.92 -2.80
C ARG A 423 2.66 -3.91 -2.43
N PRO A 424 2.19 -3.92 -1.18
CA PRO A 424 1.03 -4.71 -0.81
C PRO A 424 -0.05 -4.41 -1.86
N LEU A 425 -0.46 -5.42 -2.63
CA LEU A 425 -1.50 -5.23 -3.63
C LEU A 425 -2.83 -5.59 -3.00
N ASP A 426 -3.88 -4.89 -3.41
CA ASP A 426 -5.23 -5.36 -3.15
C ASP A 426 -5.42 -6.67 -3.91
N VAL A 427 -5.35 -7.75 -3.14
CA VAL A 427 -5.47 -9.12 -3.59
C VAL A 427 -6.79 -9.67 -3.07
N ASN A 428 -7.60 -10.18 -3.99
CA ASN A 428 -8.75 -11.01 -3.70
C ASN A 428 -8.30 -12.46 -3.82
N LEU A 429 -8.03 -13.09 -2.68
CA LEU A 429 -7.61 -14.48 -2.59
C LEU A 429 -8.80 -15.39 -2.38
N SER A 430 -8.79 -16.54 -3.04
CA SER A 430 -9.73 -17.64 -2.85
C SER A 430 -8.97 -18.97 -2.91
N ALA A 431 -9.63 -20.06 -2.51
CA ALA A 431 -9.07 -21.40 -2.60
C ALA A 431 -8.68 -21.79 -4.04
N GLY A 432 -9.44 -21.33 -5.04
CA GLY A 432 -9.22 -21.70 -6.45
C GLY A 432 -8.41 -20.70 -7.27
N GLY A 433 -7.97 -19.58 -6.69
CA GLY A 433 -7.33 -18.54 -7.47
C GLY A 433 -7.19 -17.21 -6.78
N VAL A 434 -6.64 -16.25 -7.52
CA VAL A 434 -6.32 -14.93 -7.02
C VAL A 434 -6.63 -13.86 -8.06
N ALA A 435 -7.19 -12.74 -7.63
CA ALA A 435 -7.35 -11.56 -8.46
C ALA A 435 -6.65 -10.36 -7.83
N PHE A 436 -5.93 -9.57 -8.62
CA PHE A 436 -5.17 -8.43 -8.13
C PHE A 436 -5.23 -7.25 -9.09
N ARG A 437 -4.97 -6.06 -8.56
CA ARG A 437 -4.86 -4.84 -9.35
C ARG A 437 -3.40 -4.60 -9.75
N GLU A 438 -3.13 -4.60 -11.04
CA GLU A 438 -1.86 -4.12 -11.58
C GLU A 438 -1.97 -2.61 -11.84
N LEU A 439 -1.24 -1.82 -11.05
CA LEU A 439 -1.18 -0.37 -11.22
C LEU A 439 -0.45 -0.03 -12.52
N ALA A 440 -0.92 1.01 -13.22
CA ALA A 440 -0.21 1.54 -14.38
C ALA A 440 1.21 1.93 -13.97
N ARG A 441 2.20 1.28 -14.57
CA ARG A 441 3.60 1.65 -14.39
C ARG A 441 3.88 2.78 -15.36
N GLN A 442 3.94 4.01 -14.85
CA GLN A 442 4.53 5.10 -15.62
C GLN A 442 6.01 4.76 -15.85
N THR A 443 6.40 4.68 -17.12
CA THR A 443 7.78 4.58 -17.61
C THR A 443 8.55 5.90 -17.48
N SER A 444 8.13 6.82 -16.60
CA SER A 444 8.68 8.17 -16.51
C SER A 444 10.04 8.18 -15.80
N GLY A 445 11.10 8.38 -16.59
CA GLY A 445 12.24 9.26 -16.30
C GLY A 445 13.12 9.07 -15.05
N SER A 446 12.89 8.07 -14.20
CA SER A 446 13.73 7.82 -13.03
C SER A 446 15.07 7.18 -13.44
N THR A 447 16.15 7.95 -13.31
CA THR A 447 17.52 7.62 -13.74
C THR A 447 18.21 6.54 -12.91
N LEU A 448 17.57 5.93 -11.90
CA LEU A 448 18.25 5.06 -10.92
C LEU A 448 17.61 3.67 -10.67
N GLY A 449 16.58 3.28 -11.44
CA GLY A 449 15.98 1.94 -11.36
C GLY A 449 15.84 1.30 -12.75
N LYS A 450 16.16 0.00 -12.88
CA LYS A 450 15.85 -0.76 -14.11
C LYS A 450 14.37 -0.58 -14.44
N GLN A 451 14.07 0.03 -15.58
CA GLN A 451 12.70 0.16 -16.08
C GLN A 451 12.11 -1.25 -16.27
N VAL A 452 11.13 -1.62 -15.45
CA VAL A 452 10.45 -2.90 -15.61
C VAL A 452 9.34 -2.71 -16.64
N LYS A 453 9.57 -3.18 -17.87
CA LYS A 453 8.58 -3.17 -18.95
C LYS A 453 7.29 -3.88 -18.49
N PRO A 454 6.11 -3.30 -18.71
CA PRO A 454 4.87 -3.97 -18.36
C PRO A 454 4.73 -5.24 -19.21
N ILE A 455 4.37 -6.36 -18.57
CA ILE A 455 4.30 -7.67 -19.22
C ILE A 455 2.96 -7.72 -19.99
N PRO A 456 2.93 -7.88 -21.32
CA PRO A 456 1.67 -8.13 -22.02
C PRO A 456 1.09 -9.46 -21.52
N VAL A 457 -0.21 -9.46 -21.18
CA VAL A 457 -0.90 -10.64 -20.63
C VAL A 457 -2.24 -10.78 -21.33
N SER A 458 -2.51 -11.98 -21.83
CA SER A 458 -3.77 -12.42 -22.42
C SER A 458 -4.52 -13.38 -21.49
N LYS A 459 -5.80 -13.62 -21.80
CA LYS A 459 -6.53 -14.76 -21.25
C LYS A 459 -5.79 -16.05 -21.66
N GLU A 460 -5.82 -17.07 -20.79
CA GLU A 460 -5.19 -18.40 -20.95
C GLU A 460 -3.67 -18.44 -20.79
N ASP A 461 -3.02 -17.29 -20.70
CA ASP A 461 -1.60 -17.18 -20.38
C ASP A 461 -1.24 -17.95 -19.12
N LYS A 462 -0.16 -18.72 -19.18
CA LYS A 462 0.33 -19.53 -18.06
C LYS A 462 1.20 -18.70 -17.15
N VAL A 463 0.90 -18.74 -15.85
CA VAL A 463 1.51 -17.88 -14.85
C VAL A 463 1.91 -18.69 -13.62
N ALA A 464 3.04 -18.30 -13.03
CA ALA A 464 3.38 -18.67 -11.67
C ALA A 464 3.10 -17.48 -10.76
N VAL A 465 2.56 -17.77 -9.58
CA VAL A 465 2.16 -16.80 -8.58
C VAL A 465 2.83 -17.16 -7.26
N HIS A 466 3.32 -16.16 -6.56
CA HIS A 466 3.89 -16.28 -5.22
C HIS A 466 3.13 -15.37 -4.27
N ILE A 467 2.49 -15.96 -3.25
CA ILE A 467 1.59 -15.28 -2.32
C ILE A 467 2.11 -15.43 -0.91
N GLY A 468 2.32 -14.31 -0.21
CA GLY A 468 2.67 -14.32 1.20
C GLY A 468 1.41 -14.33 2.05
N LEU A 469 1.10 -15.45 2.69
CA LEU A 469 0.04 -15.52 3.69
C LEU A 469 0.55 -15.03 5.05
N PRO A 470 -0.19 -14.12 5.72
CA PRO A 470 0.09 -13.75 7.10
C PRO A 470 -0.33 -14.88 8.05
N ALA A 471 0.48 -15.93 8.10
CA ALA A 471 0.45 -16.96 9.14
C ALA A 471 1.55 -16.67 10.17
N ALA A 472 1.54 -17.37 11.31
CA ALA A 472 2.63 -17.38 12.28
C ALA A 472 3.29 -18.78 12.25
N PRO A 473 4.44 -18.95 11.58
CA PRO A 473 5.19 -17.98 10.77
C PRO A 473 4.55 -17.71 9.40
N TRP A 474 4.93 -16.59 8.76
CA TRP A 474 4.44 -16.22 7.43
C TRP A 474 4.84 -17.28 6.41
N ARG A 475 3.87 -17.74 5.61
CA ARG A 475 4.07 -18.82 4.62
C ARG A 475 3.98 -18.25 3.22
N TRP A 476 5.01 -18.50 2.41
CA TRP A 476 4.99 -18.22 0.98
C TRP A 476 4.43 -19.40 0.23
N ILE A 477 3.46 -19.13 -0.63
CA ILE A 477 2.78 -20.15 -1.43
C ILE A 477 3.11 -19.93 -2.89
N THR A 478 3.59 -20.98 -3.53
CA THR A 478 3.78 -21.01 -4.99
C THR A 478 2.59 -21.71 -5.62
N ALA A 479 1.85 -20.97 -6.45
CA ALA A 479 0.74 -21.48 -7.21
C ALA A 479 0.98 -21.30 -8.71
N PHE A 480 0.62 -22.30 -9.49
CA PHE A 480 0.65 -22.28 -10.94
C PHE A 480 -0.76 -22.20 -11.46
N GLY A 481 -1.01 -21.30 -12.39
CA GLY A 481 -2.35 -21.07 -12.91
C GLY A 481 -2.37 -20.55 -14.33
N HIS A 482 -3.57 -20.23 -14.78
CA HIS A 482 -3.78 -19.50 -16.03
C HIS A 482 -4.61 -18.26 -15.79
N VAL A 483 -4.42 -17.27 -16.65
CA VAL A 483 -5.14 -15.99 -16.56
C VAL A 483 -6.55 -16.18 -17.10
N VAL A 484 -7.55 -15.97 -16.25
CA VAL A 484 -8.97 -16.17 -16.62
C VAL A 484 -9.61 -14.86 -17.08
N ALA A 485 -9.13 -13.73 -16.55
CA ALA A 485 -9.64 -12.41 -16.92
C ALA A 485 -8.56 -11.33 -16.83
N VAL A 486 -8.56 -10.43 -17.81
CA VAL A 486 -7.80 -9.18 -17.81
C VAL A 486 -8.78 -8.04 -18.09
N LYS A 487 -9.05 -7.21 -17.08
CA LYS A 487 -10.00 -6.10 -17.19
C LYS A 487 -9.28 -4.76 -17.04
N SER A 488 -9.30 -3.93 -18.07
CA SER A 488 -8.83 -2.54 -17.96
C SER A 488 -9.69 -1.78 -16.94
N LEU A 489 -9.06 -1.10 -15.99
CA LEU A 489 -9.73 -0.24 -15.01
C LEU A 489 -9.91 1.19 -15.53
N ALA A 490 -9.24 1.56 -16.62
CA ALA A 490 -9.40 2.87 -17.22
C ALA A 490 -10.60 2.87 -18.18
N LYS A 491 -11.73 3.45 -17.75
CA LYS A 491 -12.96 3.58 -18.57
C LYS A 491 -12.80 4.42 -19.85
N ARG A 492 -11.69 5.18 -20.03
CA ARG A 492 -11.53 6.18 -21.12
C ARG A 492 -10.23 6.15 -21.93
N VAL A 493 -9.33 5.16 -21.76
CA VAL A 493 -7.97 5.23 -22.37
C VAL A 493 -7.87 4.58 -23.76
N LEU A 494 -8.97 4.10 -24.34
CA LEU A 494 -8.95 3.56 -25.71
C LEU A 494 -8.54 4.59 -26.79
N GLY A 495 -8.46 5.88 -26.48
CA GLY A 495 -8.06 6.94 -27.42
C GLY A 495 -6.60 7.44 -27.33
N GLN A 496 -5.76 6.91 -26.43
CA GLN A 496 -4.37 7.41 -26.22
C GLN A 496 -3.28 6.35 -26.44
N ALA A 497 -3.62 5.21 -27.05
CA ALA A 497 -2.67 4.10 -27.23
C ALA A 497 -1.56 4.37 -28.27
N GLU A 498 -1.64 5.47 -29.03
CA GLU A 498 -0.63 5.84 -30.03
C GLU A 498 0.00 7.19 -29.65
N SER A 499 0.79 7.21 -28.57
CA SER A 499 1.78 8.25 -28.42
C SER A 499 2.89 8.01 -29.46
N PRO A 500 3.27 9.01 -30.28
CA PRO A 500 4.27 8.87 -31.34
C PRO A 500 5.65 8.43 -30.84
N ASP A 501 5.89 8.48 -29.53
CA ASP A 501 7.15 8.07 -28.91
C ASP A 501 7.26 6.55 -28.64
N GLY A 502 6.27 5.74 -29.02
CA GLY A 502 6.33 4.26 -28.93
C GLY A 502 6.38 3.72 -27.50
N VAL A 503 6.12 4.55 -26.49
CA VAL A 503 6.08 4.13 -25.09
C VAL A 503 4.70 3.54 -24.79
N ASN A 504 4.57 2.22 -24.94
CA ASN A 504 3.37 1.47 -24.57
C ASN A 504 3.12 1.52 -23.06
N VAL A 505 2.41 2.56 -22.60
CA VAL A 505 1.89 2.63 -21.23
C VAL A 505 0.67 1.74 -21.14
N LEU A 506 0.81 0.57 -20.53
CA LEU A 506 -0.35 -0.28 -20.24
C LEU A 506 -1.21 0.39 -19.15
N PRO A 507 -2.53 0.58 -19.39
CA PRO A 507 -3.43 1.16 -18.39
C PRO A 507 -3.51 0.26 -17.16
N PRO A 508 -3.91 0.80 -15.99
CA PRO A 508 -4.12 -0.04 -14.82
C PRO A 508 -5.18 -1.09 -15.15
N ARG A 509 -4.91 -2.34 -14.79
CA ARG A 509 -5.78 -3.47 -15.12
C ARG A 509 -5.94 -4.39 -13.93
N ARG A 510 -7.05 -5.12 -13.89
CA ARG A 510 -7.32 -6.18 -12.93
C ARG A 510 -7.07 -7.51 -13.62
N ILE A 511 -6.24 -8.34 -13.01
CA ILE A 511 -5.90 -9.67 -13.52
C ILE A 511 -6.47 -10.69 -12.55
N ALA A 512 -7.15 -11.71 -13.07
CA ALA A 512 -7.63 -12.86 -12.32
C ALA A 512 -6.93 -14.13 -12.83
N ILE A 513 -6.42 -14.93 -11.89
CA ILE A 513 -5.68 -16.16 -12.15
C ILE A 513 -6.41 -17.29 -11.42
N GLU A 514 -6.68 -18.37 -12.13
CA GLU A 514 -7.17 -19.63 -11.56
C GLU A 514 -6.00 -20.56 -11.32
N PHE A 515 -5.92 -21.12 -10.12
CA PHE A 515 -4.88 -22.07 -9.75
C PHE A 515 -5.19 -23.45 -10.30
N LEU A 516 -4.19 -24.04 -10.96
CA LEU A 516 -4.23 -25.41 -11.49
C LEU A 516 -3.21 -26.32 -10.80
N GLY A 517 -2.16 -25.74 -10.21
CA GLY A 517 -1.16 -26.49 -9.43
C GLY A 517 -0.78 -25.72 -8.18
N VAL A 518 -1.16 -26.27 -7.03
CA VAL A 518 -0.79 -25.79 -5.71
C VAL A 518 -0.43 -27.02 -4.89
N LEU A 519 0.59 -26.93 -4.04
CA LEU A 519 0.88 -28.02 -3.10
C LEU A 519 -0.31 -28.22 -2.15
N GLU A 520 -0.59 -29.45 -1.77
CA GLU A 520 -1.71 -29.77 -0.87
C GLU A 520 -1.61 -29.04 0.48
N GLU A 521 -0.40 -28.95 1.04
CA GLU A 521 -0.15 -28.18 2.25
C GLU A 521 -0.39 -26.68 2.08
N ASP A 522 0.00 -26.12 0.94
CA ASP A 522 -0.21 -24.71 0.64
C ASP A 522 -1.70 -24.42 0.43
N GLN A 523 -2.41 -25.33 -0.23
CA GLN A 523 -3.85 -25.26 -0.39
C GLN A 523 -4.57 -25.29 0.97
N THR A 524 -4.06 -26.12 1.90
CA THR A 524 -4.56 -26.22 3.28
C THR A 524 -4.31 -24.93 4.04
N ALA A 525 -3.12 -24.33 3.87
CA ALA A 525 -2.78 -23.05 4.46
C ALA A 525 -3.66 -21.90 3.92
N ILE A 526 -3.94 -21.85 2.60
CA ILE A 526 -4.89 -20.89 2.01
C ILE A 526 -6.27 -21.06 2.65
N ASN A 527 -6.77 -22.29 2.70
CA ASN A 527 -8.09 -22.57 3.25
C ASN A 527 -8.20 -22.15 4.72
N ARG A 528 -7.19 -22.48 5.54
CA ARG A 528 -7.14 -22.11 6.95
C ARG A 528 -7.12 -20.59 7.12
N TYR A 529 -6.27 -19.90 6.36
CA TYR A 529 -6.19 -18.44 6.38
C TYR A 529 -7.54 -17.78 6.02
N LEU A 530 -8.19 -18.26 4.96
CA LEU A 530 -9.49 -17.75 4.52
C LEU A 530 -10.58 -17.98 5.59
N GLN A 531 -10.56 -19.12 6.27
CA GLN A 531 -11.47 -19.42 7.39
C GLN A 531 -11.22 -18.48 8.59
N ASP A 532 -9.95 -18.30 8.98
CA ASP A 532 -9.58 -17.42 10.10
C ASP A 532 -10.02 -15.98 9.84
N GLN A 533 -9.83 -15.47 8.61
CA GLN A 533 -10.29 -14.13 8.24
C GLN A 533 -11.81 -13.99 8.25
N GLN A 534 -12.56 -15.04 7.90
CA GLN A 534 -14.01 -15.03 8.05
C GLN A 534 -14.45 -15.02 9.51
N LEU A 535 -13.80 -15.82 10.36
CA LEU A 535 -14.07 -15.83 11.80
C LEU A 535 -13.78 -14.47 12.41
N GLU A 536 -12.69 -13.81 12.00
CA GLU A 536 -12.35 -12.47 12.46
C GLU A 536 -13.38 -11.43 12.02
N LYS A 537 -13.81 -11.45 10.75
CA LYS A 537 -14.90 -10.58 10.25
C LYS A 537 -16.20 -10.80 11.02
N ARG A 538 -16.58 -12.05 11.28
CA ARG A 538 -17.78 -12.39 12.08
C ARG A 538 -17.65 -11.95 13.53
N ARG A 539 -16.47 -12.04 14.12
CA ARG A 539 -16.20 -11.50 15.46
C ARG A 539 -16.43 -9.99 15.44
N ARG A 540 -15.75 -9.26 14.55
CA ARG A 540 -15.89 -7.79 14.45
C ARG A 540 -17.34 -7.34 14.28
N ALA A 541 -18.12 -8.01 13.43
CA ALA A 541 -19.54 -7.71 13.20
C ALA A 541 -20.46 -8.00 14.40
N ARG A 542 -20.02 -8.78 15.41
CA ARG A 542 -20.78 -8.99 16.66
C ARG A 542 -20.48 -7.94 17.74
N TRP A 543 -19.37 -7.21 17.59
CA TRP A 543 -18.97 -6.14 18.52
C TRP A 543 -19.47 -4.76 18.08
N GLN A 544 -19.94 -4.65 16.84
CA GLN A 544 -20.70 -3.52 16.31
C GLN A 544 -22.18 -3.78 16.54
#